data_AF-A0A846PHK3-F1
#
_entry.id   AF-A0A846PHK3-F1
#
_cell.length_a   1.000
_cell.length_b   1.000
_cell.length_c   1.000
_cell.angle_alpha   90.00
_cell.angle_beta   90.00
_cell.angle_gamma   90.00
#
_symmetry.space_group_name_H-M   'P 1'
#
loop_
_entity.id
_entity.type
_entity.pdbx_description
1 polymer ?
#
loop_
_entity_poly.entity_id
_entity_poly.type
_entity_poly.pdbx_seq_one_letter_code
_entity_poly.pdbx_strand_id
1 'polypeptide(L)'
;KEETDFANRMQIKIALESFCYHPFIFEGLHDFLQFVSKLPSERLGVLLDIGHLYQMGIDLSEAVHLFTHRLLDVHVHDATSQKDFRKATHLPIGKGTINFPDFTNLLREVGYDGWLTL
;
A
#
# COMPACT_ATOMS: atom_id res chain seq x y z
N LYS A 1 9.10 -10.64 -13.47
CA LYS A 1 8.95 -12.12 -13.57
C LYS A 1 10.24 -12.82 -13.15
N GLU A 2 11.40 -12.48 -13.73
CA GLU A 2 12.69 -13.07 -13.33
C GLU A 2 12.96 -12.91 -11.82
N GLU A 3 12.79 -11.70 -11.28
CA GLU A 3 12.94 -11.42 -9.84
C GLU A 3 12.01 -12.26 -8.96
N THR A 4 10.72 -12.35 -9.31
CA THR A 4 9.74 -13.13 -8.54
C THR A 4 10.00 -14.63 -8.63
N ASP A 5 10.52 -15.11 -9.76
CA ASP A 5 10.90 -16.51 -9.92
C ASP A 5 12.16 -16.84 -9.11
N PHE A 6 13.12 -15.91 -9.05
CA PHE A 6 14.31 -16.02 -8.20
C PHE A 6 13.93 -16.04 -6.72
N ALA A 7 13.15 -15.07 -6.25
CA ALA A 7 12.71 -15.01 -4.86
C ALA A 7 11.90 -16.23 -4.44
N ASN A 8 11.01 -16.73 -5.31
CA ASN A 8 10.27 -17.96 -5.03
C ASN A 8 11.18 -19.18 -4.82
N ARG A 9 12.27 -19.32 -5.59
CA ARG A 9 13.27 -20.39 -5.37
C ARG A 9 14.00 -20.24 -4.04
N MET A 10 14.20 -18.99 -3.60
CA MET A 10 14.81 -18.65 -2.32
C MET A 10 13.81 -18.63 -1.15
N GLN A 11 12.54 -18.95 -1.40
CA GLN A 11 11.45 -18.86 -0.42
C GLN A 11 11.28 -17.46 0.20
N ILE A 12 11.58 -16.43 -0.58
CA ILE A 12 11.42 -15.02 -0.22
C ILE A 12 10.12 -14.51 -0.84
N LYS A 13 9.29 -13.83 -0.04
CA LYS A 13 8.12 -13.11 -0.53
C LYS A 13 8.55 -11.74 -1.07
N ILE A 14 7.98 -11.33 -2.21
CA ILE A 14 8.18 -9.99 -2.78
C ILE A 14 6.87 -9.23 -2.70
N ALA A 15 6.94 -7.97 -2.26
CA ALA A 15 5.88 -7.00 -2.31
C ALA A 15 6.30 -5.83 -3.22
N LEU A 16 5.37 -5.33 -4.04
CA LEU A 16 5.55 -4.06 -4.74
C LEU A 16 4.82 -2.96 -3.97
N GLU A 17 5.49 -1.84 -3.71
CA GLU A 17 4.93 -0.70 -3.02
C GLU A 17 3.92 0.06 -3.89
N SER A 18 2.81 0.49 -3.28
CA SER A 18 1.64 1.09 -3.93
C SER A 18 1.85 2.54 -4.42
N PHE A 19 2.90 2.79 -5.21
CA PHE A 19 3.11 4.04 -5.94
C PHE A 19 2.16 4.13 -7.16
N CYS A 20 0.86 4.26 -6.88
CA CYS A 20 -0.21 4.23 -7.89
C CYS A 20 -0.75 5.62 -8.24
N TYR A 21 0.15 6.59 -8.46
CA TYR A 21 -0.20 7.98 -8.76
C TYR A 21 0.94 8.71 -9.48
N HIS A 22 0.64 9.83 -10.14
CA HIS A 22 1.64 10.65 -10.84
C HIS A 22 2.66 11.27 -9.85
N PRO A 23 3.98 11.32 -10.17
CA PRO A 23 4.62 11.06 -11.47
C PRO A 23 5.11 9.62 -11.67
N PHE A 24 4.67 8.67 -10.87
CA PHE A 24 5.07 7.28 -11.02
C PHE A 24 4.37 6.62 -12.22
N ILE A 25 4.82 5.40 -12.54
CA ILE A 25 4.42 4.67 -13.74
C ILE A 25 2.94 4.25 -13.77
N PHE A 26 2.27 4.29 -12.62
CA PHE A 26 0.87 3.86 -12.49
C PHE A 26 -0.02 5.06 -12.24
N GLU A 27 -1.15 5.13 -12.95
CA GLU A 27 -2.06 6.28 -12.89
C GLU A 27 -3.14 6.16 -11.79
N GLY A 28 -3.26 5.01 -11.14
CA GLY A 28 -4.25 4.75 -10.10
C GLY A 28 -4.23 3.32 -9.57
N LEU A 29 -5.04 3.06 -8.54
CA LEU A 29 -5.18 1.74 -7.90
C LEU A 29 -5.46 0.61 -8.91
N HIS A 30 -6.33 0.86 -9.88
CA HIS A 30 -6.75 -0.14 -10.87
C HIS A 30 -5.65 -0.47 -11.87
N ASP A 31 -4.87 0.52 -12.31
CA ASP A 31 -3.72 0.32 -13.20
C ASP A 31 -2.60 -0.47 -12.49
N PHE A 32 -2.32 -0.09 -11.24
CA PHE A 32 -1.42 -0.86 -10.37
C PHE A 32 -1.91 -2.30 -10.16
N LEU A 33 -3.19 -2.50 -9.87
CA LEU A 33 -3.80 -3.82 -9.74
C LEU A 33 -3.62 -4.66 -11.01
N GLN A 34 -3.88 -4.08 -12.18
CA GLN A 34 -3.70 -4.77 -13.46
C GLN A 34 -2.26 -5.24 -13.63
N PHE A 35 -1.28 -4.44 -13.22
CA PHE A 35 0.12 -4.83 -13.28
C PHE A 35 0.46 -5.98 -12.32
N VAL A 36 0.15 -5.84 -11.02
CA VAL A 36 0.50 -6.89 -10.04
C VAL A 36 -0.27 -8.19 -10.29
N SER A 37 -1.46 -8.10 -10.90
CA SER A 37 -2.29 -9.25 -11.29
C SER A 37 -1.75 -10.04 -12.48
N LYS A 38 -0.72 -9.54 -13.18
CA LYS A 38 0.01 -10.34 -14.18
C LYS A 38 0.76 -11.52 -13.56
N LEU A 39 0.92 -11.54 -12.23
CA LEU A 39 1.51 -12.63 -11.48
C LEU A 39 0.55 -13.13 -10.38
N PRO A 40 0.63 -14.43 -10.03
CA PRO A 40 -0.11 -14.98 -8.89
C PRO A 40 0.20 -14.22 -7.59
N SER A 41 -0.78 -14.13 -6.70
CA SER A 41 -0.67 -13.47 -5.39
C SER A 41 0.47 -14.01 -4.54
N GLU A 42 0.81 -15.28 -4.70
CA GLU A 42 1.88 -15.96 -3.97
C GLU A 42 3.28 -15.55 -4.46
N ARG A 43 3.38 -14.99 -5.68
CA ARG A 43 4.64 -14.56 -6.30
C ARG A 43 4.88 -13.06 -6.19
N LEU A 44 3.81 -12.27 -6.16
CA LEU A 44 3.89 -10.82 -6.07
C LEU A 44 2.72 -10.29 -5.23
N GLY A 45 3.05 -9.89 -4.01
CA GLY A 45 2.15 -9.16 -3.14
C GLY A 45 2.29 -7.64 -3.27
N VAL A 46 1.62 -6.94 -2.37
CA VAL A 46 1.56 -5.48 -2.29
C VAL A 46 2.03 -5.04 -0.93
N LEU A 47 2.88 -4.02 -0.91
CA LEU A 47 3.17 -3.20 0.27
C LEU A 47 2.31 -1.95 0.12
N LEU A 48 1.39 -1.74 1.05
CA LEU A 48 0.48 -0.61 1.00
C LEU A 48 1.09 0.56 1.78
N ASP A 49 1.57 1.57 1.08
CA ASP A 49 1.99 2.84 1.71
C ASP A 49 0.75 3.72 1.86
N ILE A 50 0.22 3.79 3.08
CA ILE A 50 -1.07 4.47 3.31
C ILE A 50 -0.92 5.98 3.32
N GLY A 51 0.25 6.50 3.65
CA GLY A 51 0.40 7.93 3.82
C GLY A 51 0.57 8.62 2.47
N HIS A 52 1.24 7.98 1.52
CA HIS A 52 1.29 8.44 0.13
C HIS A 52 -0.08 8.38 -0.53
N LEU A 53 -0.79 7.26 -0.39
CA LEU A 53 -2.15 7.12 -0.93
C LEU A 53 -3.10 8.18 -0.37
N TYR A 54 -3.08 8.36 0.95
CA TYR A 54 -3.93 9.36 1.61
C TYR A 54 -3.62 10.79 1.16
N GLN A 55 -2.34 11.15 1.05
CA GLN A 55 -1.93 12.46 0.54
C GLN A 55 -2.46 12.72 -0.87
N MET A 56 -2.47 11.70 -1.72
CA MET A 56 -2.97 11.78 -3.09
C MET A 56 -4.49 11.79 -3.18
N GLY A 57 -5.20 11.72 -2.05
CA GLY A 57 -6.65 11.68 -1.99
C GLY A 57 -7.23 10.33 -2.41
N ILE A 58 -6.42 9.27 -2.39
CA ILE A 58 -6.88 7.90 -2.66
C ILE A 58 -7.54 7.36 -1.40
N ASP A 59 -8.71 6.74 -1.57
CA ASP A 59 -9.46 6.13 -0.48
C ASP A 59 -8.73 4.88 0.04
N LEU A 60 -8.34 4.92 1.32
CA LEU A 60 -7.62 3.81 1.96
C LEU A 60 -8.51 2.56 2.10
N SER A 61 -9.82 2.74 2.28
CA SER A 61 -10.78 1.63 2.29
C SER A 61 -10.83 0.95 0.94
N GLU A 62 -10.93 1.71 -0.15
CA GLU A 62 -10.87 1.17 -1.50
C GLU A 62 -9.57 0.40 -1.72
N ALA A 63 -8.42 1.00 -1.37
CA ALA A 63 -7.12 0.38 -1.57
C ALA A 63 -6.96 -0.93 -0.78
N VAL A 64 -7.36 -0.96 0.49
CA VAL A 64 -7.31 -2.19 1.32
C VAL A 64 -8.18 -3.28 0.71
N HIS A 65 -9.44 -2.99 0.38
CA HIS A 65 -10.34 -3.98 -0.22
C HIS A 65 -9.84 -4.50 -1.57
N LEU A 66 -9.23 -3.63 -2.38
CA LEU A 66 -8.70 -3.99 -3.70
C LEU A 66 -7.50 -4.94 -3.60
N PHE A 67 -6.68 -4.80 -2.55
CA PHE A 67 -5.46 -5.58 -2.37
C PHE A 67 -5.53 -6.62 -1.25
N THR A 68 -6.69 -6.86 -0.62
CA THR A 68 -6.85 -7.79 0.53
C THR A 68 -6.09 -9.11 0.36
N HIS A 69 -6.23 -9.77 -0.80
CA HIS A 69 -5.59 -11.08 -1.06
C HIS A 69 -4.12 -11.02 -1.47
N ARG A 70 -3.54 -9.82 -1.53
CA ARG A 70 -2.16 -9.56 -1.94
C ARG A 70 -1.38 -8.76 -0.90
N LEU A 71 -2.03 -8.25 0.14
CA LEU A 71 -1.43 -7.37 1.13
C LEU A 71 -0.42 -8.15 1.98
N LEU A 72 0.87 -7.83 1.81
CA LEU A 72 1.96 -8.48 2.55
C LEU A 72 2.46 -7.60 3.70
N ASP A 73 2.50 -6.29 3.50
CA ASP A 73 2.99 -5.32 4.48
C ASP A 73 2.21 -4.01 4.31
N VAL A 74 2.14 -3.22 5.37
CA VAL A 74 1.56 -1.88 5.36
C VAL A 74 2.61 -0.93 5.91
N HIS A 75 3.05 -0.01 5.06
CA HIS A 75 3.93 1.08 5.46
C HIS A 75 3.08 2.25 5.94
N VAL A 76 3.40 2.71 7.14
CA VAL A 76 2.59 3.58 7.96
C VAL A 76 3.40 4.80 8.32
N HIS A 77 3.00 5.93 7.76
CA HIS A 77 3.32 7.23 8.30
C HIS A 77 2.07 8.09 8.20
N ASP A 78 1.98 9.13 9.03
CA ASP A 78 0.85 10.04 8.95
C ASP A 78 1.00 10.98 7.74
N ALA A 79 -0.12 11.52 7.30
CA ALA A 79 -0.19 12.39 6.13
C ALA A 79 -1.38 13.33 6.23
N THR A 80 -1.36 14.40 5.43
CA THR A 80 -2.51 15.30 5.25
C THR A 80 -2.90 15.33 3.78
N SER A 81 -4.12 15.75 3.47
CA SER A 81 -4.59 15.93 2.08
C SER A 81 -4.08 17.22 1.41
N GLN A 82 -3.04 17.86 1.96
CA GLN A 82 -2.49 19.09 1.40
C GLN A 82 -1.61 18.82 0.19
N LYS A 83 -1.61 19.76 -0.77
CA LYS A 83 -0.87 19.65 -2.03
C LYS A 83 0.65 19.81 -1.89
N ASP A 84 1.15 20.39 -0.79
CA ASP A 84 2.60 20.55 -0.58
C ASP A 84 3.22 19.21 -0.16
N PHE A 85 3.75 18.47 -1.14
CA PHE A 85 4.29 17.14 -0.94
C PHE A 85 5.31 17.03 0.19
N ARG A 86 6.10 18.08 0.41
CA ARG A 86 7.17 18.07 1.41
C ARG A 86 6.67 18.21 2.85
N LYS A 87 5.41 18.60 3.04
CA LYS A 87 4.81 18.86 4.36
C LYS A 87 3.63 17.96 4.68
N ALA A 88 3.14 17.23 3.68
CA ALA A 88 1.89 16.51 3.77
C ALA A 88 2.04 14.99 3.82
N THR A 89 3.27 14.48 3.86
CA THR A 89 3.60 13.05 3.93
C THR A 89 4.79 12.81 4.87
N HIS A 90 5.05 11.56 5.25
CA HIS A 90 6.07 11.12 6.22
C HIS A 90 5.99 11.84 7.58
N LEU A 91 4.78 12.18 8.02
CA LEU A 91 4.57 12.81 9.31
C LEU A 91 4.59 11.75 10.42
N PRO A 92 5.05 12.09 11.65
CA PRO A 92 4.89 11.20 12.79
C PRO A 92 3.41 10.89 13.04
N ILE A 93 3.11 9.68 13.52
CA ILE A 93 1.75 9.24 13.83
C ILE A 93 1.05 10.24 14.76
N GLY A 94 -0.13 10.72 14.36
CA GLY A 94 -0.91 11.73 15.08
C GLY A 94 -0.53 13.18 14.75
N LYS A 95 0.29 13.41 13.72
CA LYS A 95 0.66 14.75 13.23
C LYS A 95 0.04 15.10 11.88
N GLY A 96 -0.60 14.15 11.23
CA GLY A 96 -1.41 14.35 10.04
C GLY A 96 -2.91 14.23 10.36
N THR A 97 -3.67 13.74 9.39
CA THR A 97 -5.14 13.67 9.45
C THR A 97 -5.67 12.28 9.12
N ILE A 98 -4.82 11.25 9.03
CA ILE A 98 -5.27 9.87 8.84
C ILE A 98 -6.00 9.39 10.09
N ASN A 99 -7.18 8.80 9.91
CA ASN A 99 -7.90 8.15 11.00
C ASN A 99 -7.37 6.71 11.21
N PHE A 100 -6.29 6.58 11.99
CA PHE A 100 -5.68 5.28 12.29
C PHE A 100 -6.60 4.29 13.02
N PRO A 101 -7.43 4.70 14.01
CA PRO A 101 -8.43 3.81 14.59
C PRO A 101 -9.32 3.14 13.53
N ASP A 102 -9.87 3.92 12.61
CA ASP A 102 -10.71 3.39 11.53
C ASP A 102 -9.91 2.51 10.58
N PHE A 103 -8.71 2.95 10.18
CA PHE A 103 -7.84 2.19 9.28
C PHE A 103 -7.42 0.83 9.87
N THR A 104 -7.05 0.79 11.16
CA THR A 104 -6.67 -0.47 11.82
C THR A 104 -7.87 -1.39 12.06
N ASN A 105 -9.07 -0.84 12.28
CA ASN A 105 -10.29 -1.64 12.33
C ASN A 105 -10.59 -2.28 10.97
N LEU A 106 -10.50 -1.50 9.89
CA LEU A 106 -10.64 -2.00 8.52
C LEU A 106 -9.66 -3.14 8.21
N LEU A 107 -8.38 -3.01 8.60
CA LEU A 107 -7.41 -4.10 8.43
C LEU A 107 -7.83 -5.38 9.16
N ARG A 108 -8.36 -5.28 10.38
CA ARG A 108 -8.88 -6.44 11.12
C ARG A 108 -10.12 -7.03 10.46
N GLU A 109 -11.02 -6.20 9.93
CA GLU A 109 -12.24 -6.64 9.24
C GLU A 109 -11.92 -7.46 7.98
N VAL A 110 -10.90 -7.06 7.22
CA VAL A 110 -10.44 -7.83 6.05
C VAL A 110 -9.52 -8.99 6.40
N GLY A 111 -9.24 -9.21 7.69
CA GLY A 111 -8.43 -10.32 8.19
C GLY A 111 -6.93 -10.18 7.97
N TYR A 112 -6.42 -8.94 7.81
CA TYR A 112 -4.99 -8.70 7.72
C TYR A 112 -4.28 -8.94 9.06
N ASP A 113 -3.28 -9.81 9.06
CA ASP A 113 -2.50 -10.24 10.23
C ASP A 113 -0.99 -9.94 10.11
N GLY A 114 -0.60 -9.17 9.08
CA GLY A 114 0.79 -8.79 8.82
C GLY A 114 1.28 -7.61 9.65
N TRP A 115 2.42 -7.05 9.23
CA TRP A 115 3.08 -5.98 9.95
C TRP A 115 2.55 -4.59 9.57
N LEU A 116 2.60 -3.68 10.53
CA LEU A 116 2.56 -2.24 10.29
C LEU A 116 3.98 -1.71 10.50
N THR A 117 4.59 -1.17 9.45
CA THR A 117 5.97 -0.66 9.46
C THR A 117 5.99 0.86 9.44
N LEU A 118 6.94 1.49 10.15
CA LEU A 118 7.05 2.96 10.31
C LEU A 118 8.22 3.55 9.53
#